data_AF-A0A968M2U3-F1
#
_entry.id   AF-A0A968M2U3-F1
#
_cell.length_a   1.000
_cell.length_b   1.000
_cell.length_c   1.000
_cell.angle_alpha   90.00
_cell.angle_beta   90.00
_cell.angle_gamma   90.00
#
_symmetry.space_group_name_H-M   'P 1'
#
loop_
_entity.id
_entity.type
_entity.pdbx_description
1 polymer ?
#
loop_
_entity_poly.entity_id
_entity_poly.type
_entity_poly.pdbx_seq_one_letter_code
_entity_poly.pdbx_strand_id
1 'polypeptide(L)' 'MVVKGAAAEVWGRGAWSCLVPEPQTWVKLWQPPNAYAHDEALLECRHEDGRWAAWIPDFGPIDLNPEEFCRLH' A
#
# COMPACT_ATOMS: atom_id res chain seq x y z
N MET A 1 -2.06 18.45 -18.56
CA MET A 1 -1.37 18.78 -17.31
C MET A 1 -0.95 17.46 -16.67
N VAL A 2 0.33 17.11 -16.78
CA VAL A 2 0.89 15.95 -16.06
C VAL A 2 1.44 16.50 -14.76
N VAL A 3 0.80 16.18 -13.64
CA VAL A 3 1.31 16.57 -12.32
C VAL A 3 2.57 15.74 -12.05
N LYS A 4 3.71 16.42 -11.94
CA LYS A 4 5.01 15.83 -11.60
C LYS A 4 4.98 15.40 -10.13
N GLY A 5 5.49 14.20 -9.88
CA GLY A 5 5.52 13.56 -8.57
C GLY A 5 6.24 14.36 -7.49
N ALA A 6 5.74 14.20 -6.27
CA ALA A 6 6.44 14.62 -5.06
C ALA A 6 7.27 13.44 -4.55
N ALA A 7 8.59 13.54 -4.71
CA ALA A 7 9.53 12.74 -3.96
C ALA A 7 9.45 13.19 -2.49
N ALA A 8 8.97 12.31 -1.61
CA ALA A 8 9.03 12.54 -0.18
C ALA A 8 10.50 12.48 0.26
N GLU A 9 10.94 13.57 0.88
CA GLU A 9 12.32 13.84 1.27
C GLU A 9 12.86 12.87 2.33
N VAL A 10 14.14 12.56 2.15
CA VAL A 10 15.02 11.68 2.91
C VAL A 10 15.39 12.26 4.28
N TRP A 11 15.07 11.53 5.36
CA TRP A 11 15.79 11.60 6.64
C TRP A 11 16.03 10.20 7.19
N GLY A 12 17.30 9.91 7.51
CA GLY A 12 17.82 8.56 7.72
C GLY A 12 17.17 7.72 8.82
N ARG A 13 16.88 6.46 8.48
CA ARG A 13 17.02 5.22 9.25
C ARG A 13 16.85 4.05 8.26
N GLY A 14 17.38 2.88 8.59
CA GLY A 14 17.64 1.75 7.66
C GLY A 14 16.54 1.45 6.63
N ALA A 15 16.98 1.00 5.46
CA ALA A 15 16.26 0.88 4.19
C ALA A 15 15.07 -0.10 4.18
N TRP A 16 14.06 0.17 4.98
CA TRP A 16 12.68 -0.24 4.73
C TRP A 16 11.92 0.99 4.22
N SER A 17 12.38 1.55 3.11
CA SER A 17 11.61 2.56 2.40
C SER A 17 10.51 1.79 1.67
N CYS A 18 9.41 1.49 2.35
CA CYS A 18 8.19 1.14 1.64
C CYS A 18 7.82 2.42 0.87
N LEU A 19 8.12 2.38 -0.44
CA LEU A 19 7.95 3.47 -1.39
C LEU A 19 6.58 4.12 -1.19
N VAL A 20 6.49 5.43 -1.39
CA VAL A 20 5.22 6.15 -1.27
C VAL A 20 4.16 5.41 -2.09
N PRO A 21 3.11 4.87 -1.45
CA PRO A 21 2.10 4.10 -2.17
C PRO A 21 1.33 4.99 -3.12
N GLU A 22 1.03 4.45 -4.31
CA GLU A 22 0.22 5.12 -5.33
C GLU A 22 -1.09 4.33 -5.54
N PRO A 23 -2.20 5.00 -5.89
CA PRO A 23 -3.41 4.32 -6.34
C PRO A 23 -3.13 3.38 -7.51
N GLN A 24 -3.97 2.35 -7.66
CA GLN A 24 -3.86 1.33 -8.71
C GLN A 24 -2.52 0.58 -8.69
N THR A 25 -1.90 0.45 -7.52
CA THR A 25 -0.64 -0.29 -7.33
C THR A 25 -0.92 -1.56 -6.55
N TRP A 26 -0.38 -2.68 -7.04
CA TRP A 26 -0.34 -3.94 -6.29
C TRP A 26 0.74 -3.88 -5.20
N VAL A 27 0.35 -4.24 -3.99
CA VAL A 27 1.21 -4.28 -2.82
C VAL A 27 1.15 -5.65 -2.16
N LYS A 28 2.24 -6.05 -1.50
CA LYS A 28 2.29 -7.27 -0.71
C LYS A 28 1.97 -6.96 0.74
N LEU A 29 1.00 -7.66 1.31
CA LEU A 29 0.59 -7.56 2.70
C LEU A 29 1.56 -8.32 3.60
N TRP A 30 1.92 -7.73 4.74
CA TRP A 30 2.72 -8.44 5.75
C TRP A 30 1.91 -9.48 6.51
N GLN A 31 0.64 -9.18 6.76
CA GLN A 31 -0.26 -10.08 7.45
C GLN A 31 -1.59 -10.13 6.69
N PRO A 32 -1.82 -11.17 5.88
CA PRO A 32 -3.12 -11.35 5.26
C PRO A 32 -4.20 -11.55 6.34
N PRO A 33 -5.45 -11.12 6.08
CA PRO A 33 -6.52 -11.14 7.08
C PRO A 33 -6.89 -12.55 7.56
N ASN A 34 -6.60 -13.58 6.76
CA ASN A 34 -6.71 -14.98 7.15
C ASN A 34 -5.79 -15.86 6.27
N ALA A 35 -5.69 -17.15 6.61
CA ALA A 35 -4.80 -18.10 5.93
C ALA A 35 -5.16 -18.44 4.47
N TYR A 36 -6.35 -18.05 4.00
CA TYR A 36 -6.85 -18.31 2.64
C TYR A 36 -6.87 -17.05 1.78
N ALA A 37 -6.69 -15.87 2.38
CA ALA A 37 -6.62 -14.62 1.63
C ALA A 37 -5.27 -14.53 0.91
N HIS A 38 -5.29 -13.91 -0.27
CA HIS A 38 -4.07 -13.59 -0.98
C HIS A 38 -3.23 -12.61 -0.16
N ASP A 39 -1.91 -12.73 -0.24
CA ASP A 39 -0.97 -11.83 0.41
C ASP A 39 -0.68 -10.58 -0.45
N GLU A 40 -1.49 -10.34 -1.46
CA GLU A 40 -1.43 -9.18 -2.35
C GLU A 40 -2.75 -8.44 -2.38
N ALA A 41 -2.67 -7.10 -2.41
CA ALA A 41 -3.82 -6.22 -2.51
C ALA A 41 -3.58 -5.12 -3.54
N LEU A 42 -4.63 -4.72 -4.24
CA LEU A 42 -4.62 -3.55 -5.11
C LEU A 42 -5.01 -2.32 -4.28
N LEU A 43 -4.12 -1.34 -4.18
CA LEU A 43 -4.46 -0.05 -3.57
C LEU A 43 -5.44 0.70 -4.45
N GLU A 44 -6.60 1.10 -3.93
CA GLU A 44 -7.60 1.85 -4.68
C GLU A 44 -7.45 3.36 -4.44
N CYS A 45 -7.53 3.78 -3.18
CA CYS A 45 -7.40 5.18 -2.81
C CYS A 45 -6.89 5.37 -1.37
N ARG A 46 -6.37 6.56 -1.10
CA ARG A 46 -5.92 6.95 0.23
C ARG A 46 -6.99 7.80 0.92
N HIS A 47 -7.30 7.43 2.15
CA HIS A 47 -8.19 8.17 3.04
C HIS A 47 -7.48 9.39 3.63
N GLU A 48 -8.26 10.34 4.15
CA GLU A 48 -7.72 11.56 4.79
C GLU A 48 -6.85 11.26 6.02
N ASP A 49 -7.14 10.16 6.72
CA ASP A 49 -6.40 9.68 7.89
C ASP A 49 -5.09 8.95 7.54
N GLY A 50 -4.77 8.79 6.25
CA GLY A 50 -3.57 8.13 5.77
C GLY A 50 -3.69 6.61 5.58
N ARG A 51 -4.83 6.00 5.92
CA ARG A 51 -5.12 4.61 5.55
C ARG A 51 -5.41 4.50 4.06
N TRP A 52 -5.34 3.28 3.56
CA TRP A 52 -5.61 2.96 2.17
C TRP A 52 -6.79 2.02 2.07
N ALA A 53 -7.76 2.40 1.24
CA ALA A 53 -8.70 1.43 0.71
C ALA A 53 -7.94 0.53 -0.29
N ALA A 54 -8.01 -0.77 -0.08
CA ALA A 54 -7.39 -1.77 -0.93
C ALA A 54 -8.35 -2.92 -1.18
N TRP A 55 -8.10 -3.68 -2.25
CA TRP A 55 -8.88 -4.85 -2.60
C TRP A 55 -7.99 -6.08 -2.70
N ILE A 56 -8.38 -7.14 -1.99
CA ILE A 56 -7.72 -8.44 -2.03
C ILE A 56 -8.57 -9.38 -2.91
N PRO A 57 -7.99 -10.08 -3.90
CA PRO A 57 -8.70 -11.09 -4.67
C PRO A 57 -9.40 -12.12 -3.76
N ASP A 58 -10.60 -12.54 -4.13
CA ASP A 58 -11.41 -13.55 -3.42
C ASP A 58 -11.81 -13.22 -1.96
N PHE A 59 -11.29 -12.13 -1.38
CA PHE A 59 -11.61 -11.66 -0.03
C PHE A 59 -12.45 -10.37 -0.07
N GLY A 60 -12.10 -9.42 -0.93
CA GLY A 60 -12.80 -8.16 -1.10
C GLY A 60 -12.05 -6.94 -0.54
N PRO A 61 -12.77 -5.81 -0.34
CA PRO A 61 -12.18 -4.57 0.10
C PRO A 61 -11.76 -4.58 1.58
N ILE A 62 -10.69 -3.88 1.90
CA ILE A 62 -10.10 -3.74 3.23
C ILE A 62 -9.44 -2.37 3.38
N ASP A 63 -9.44 -1.83 4.60
CA ASP A 63 -8.63 -0.66 4.95
C ASP A 63 -7.27 -1.13 5.48
N LEU A 64 -6.19 -0.58 4.94
CA LEU A 64 -4.82 -0.89 5.32
C LEU A 64 -4.08 0.33 5.85
N ASN A 65 -3.31 0.14 6.91
CA ASN A 65 -2.31 1.09 7.34
C ASN A 65 -1.10 1.02 6.39
N PRO A 66 -0.38 2.14 6.17
CA PRO A 66 0.86 2.13 5.36
C PRO A 66 1.96 1.19 5.88
N GLU A 67 1.86 0.77 7.14
CA GLU A 67 2.73 -0.19 7.81
C GLU A 67 2.19 -1.63 7.73
N GLU A 68 1.23 -1.94 6.85
CA GLU A 68 0.72 -3.32 6.70
C GLU A 68 1.10 -3.92 5.34
N PHE A 69 1.74 -3.15 4.48
CA PHE A 69 2.09 -3.57 3.13
C PHE A 69 3.35 -2.86 2.63
N CYS A 70 3.98 -3.44 1.60
CA CYS A 70 5.00 -2.76 0.82
C CYS A 70 4.80 -3.01 -0.68
N ARG A 71 5.29 -2.07 -1.50
CA ARG A 71 5.25 -2.18 -2.97
C ARG A 71 6.10 -3.37 -3.42
N LEU A 72 5.53 -4.21 -4.28
CA LEU A 72 6.25 -5.24 -5.03
C LEU A 72 7.12 -4.54 -6.09
N HIS A 73 8.39 -4.91 -6.15
CA HIS A 73 9.36 -4.39 -7.12
C HIS A 73 9.18 -5.02 -8.50
#